data_AF-A0AAV0ZUR9-F1
#
_entry.id   AF-A0AAV0ZUR9-F1
#
_cell.length_a   1.000
_cell.length_b   1.000
_cell.length_c   1.000
_cell.angle_alpha   90.00
_cell.angle_beta   90.00
_cell.angle_gamma   90.00
#
_symmetry.space_group_name_H-M   'P 1'
#
loop_
_entity.id
_entity.type
_entity.pdbx_description
1 polymer ?
#
loop_
_entity_poly.entity_id
_entity_poly.type
_entity_poly.pdbx_seq_one_letter_code
_entity_poly.pdbx_strand_id
1 'polypeptide(L)'
;MEGRILEAKEMLNKLELQGENSILSEDELIFKREIISTSHEMSRLNCNIQWPKAQSRWLKEGDANTKYFHRCANKRRKDNEILRLYMNGRRIIEANEIKDNILKHFRFQYLAHGVRAIPKNIEFKRIEDEHNVELVQEFSEVEVAIVVWEYDSNKSPGSDVVNFEFVKEFWEEIK
;
A
#
# COMPACT_ATOMS: atom_id res chain seq x y z
N MET A 1 21.76 -0.91 -15.15
CA MET A 1 20.74 0.07 -14.73
C MET A 1 21.06 0.63 -13.35
N GLU A 2 21.24 -0.21 -12.33
CA GLU A 2 21.52 0.23 -10.96
C GLU A 2 22.79 1.10 -10.83
N GLY A 3 23.89 0.77 -11.50
CA GLY A 3 25.11 1.60 -11.49
C GLY A 3 24.90 3.01 -12.07
N ARG A 4 24.07 3.16 -13.12
CA ARG A 4 23.74 4.46 -13.71
C ARG A 4 22.80 5.29 -12.82
N ILE A 5 21.91 4.64 -12.06
CA ILE A 5 21.05 5.31 -11.06
C ILE A 5 21.90 5.81 -9.89
N LEU A 6 22.90 5.02 -9.46
CA LEU A 6 23.83 5.42 -8.41
C LEU A 6 24.66 6.63 -8.84
N GLU A 7 25.22 6.59 -10.05
CA GLU A 7 25.98 7.69 -10.64
C GLU A 7 25.15 8.98 -10.77
N ALA A 8 23.90 8.88 -11.24
CA ALA A 8 22.98 10.02 -11.29
C ALA A 8 22.65 10.60 -9.90
N LYS A 9 22.51 9.75 -8.88
CA LYS A 9 22.30 10.19 -7.49
C LYS A 9 23.53 10.87 -6.90
N GLU A 10 24.73 10.37 -7.20
CA GLU A 10 25.99 10.99 -6.78
C GLU A 10 26.19 12.36 -7.44
N MET A 11 25.87 12.48 -8.74
CA MET A 11 25.90 13.77 -9.45
C MET A 11 24.87 14.76 -8.88
N LEU A 12 23.65 14.32 -8.59
CA LEU A 12 22.63 15.15 -7.97
C LEU A 12 23.06 15.66 -6.58
N ASN A 13 23.63 14.77 -5.75
CA ASN A 13 24.11 15.12 -4.41
C ASN A 13 25.22 16.17 -4.46
N LYS A 14 26.16 16.05 -5.42
CA LYS A 14 27.20 17.09 -5.63
C LYS A 14 26.59 18.46 -5.95
N LEU A 15 25.59 18.52 -6.83
CA LEU A 15 24.91 19.77 -7.19
C LEU A 15 24.07 20.34 -6.03
N GLU A 16 23.48 19.48 -5.20
CA GLU A 16 22.76 19.90 -3.99
C GLU A 16 23.70 20.53 -2.96
N LEU A 17 24.85 19.90 -2.69
CA LEU A 17 25.89 20.45 -1.81
C LEU A 17 26.49 21.76 -2.34
N GLN A 18 26.62 21.92 -3.66
CA GLN A 18 27.05 23.19 -4.26
C GLN A 18 25.99 24.29 -4.12
N GLY A 19 24.71 23.94 -4.26
CA GLY A 19 23.58 24.86 -4.06
C GLY A 19 23.38 25.32 -2.61
N GLU A 20 23.84 24.54 -1.63
CA GLU A 20 23.86 24.96 -0.21
C GLU A 20 24.90 26.04 0.07
N ASN A 21 26.01 26.05 -0.69
CA ASN A 21 27.14 26.96 -0.47
C ASN A 21 27.15 28.15 -1.44
N SER A 22 26.39 28.10 -2.53
CA SER A 22 26.39 29.12 -3.59
C SER A 22 25.10 29.10 -4.41
N ILE A 23 24.76 30.24 -5.03
CA ILE A 23 23.62 30.31 -5.96
C ILE A 23 23.99 29.57 -7.24
N LEU A 24 23.21 28.56 -7.60
CA LEU A 24 23.39 27.80 -8.84
C LEU A 24 23.05 28.66 -10.05
N SER A 25 23.82 28.51 -11.13
CA SER A 25 23.55 29.13 -12.42
C SER A 25 22.31 28.51 -13.09
N GLU A 26 21.73 29.22 -14.06
CA GLU A 26 20.56 28.73 -14.81
C GLU A 26 20.88 27.41 -15.52
N ASP A 27 22.08 27.26 -16.09
CA ASP A 27 22.54 26.04 -16.74
C ASP A 27 22.63 24.86 -15.76
N GLU A 28 23.13 25.09 -14.53
CA GLU A 28 23.19 24.07 -13.48
C GLU A 28 21.78 23.68 -12.98
N LEU A 29 20.84 24.63 -12.93
CA LEU A 29 19.45 24.37 -12.57
C LEU A 29 18.71 23.55 -13.64
N ILE A 30 19.00 23.79 -14.91
CA ILE A 30 18.48 23.01 -16.04
C ILE A 30 19.06 21.59 -15.98
N PHE A 31 20.38 21.47 -15.83
CA PHE A 31 21.07 20.18 -15.72
C PHE A 31 20.58 19.35 -14.51
N LYS A 32 20.34 20.00 -13.36
CA LYS A 32 19.76 19.35 -12.18
C LYS A 32 18.37 18.76 -12.49
N ARG A 33 17.51 19.51 -13.19
CA ARG A 33 16.17 19.04 -13.60
C ARG A 33 16.26 17.82 -14.52
N GLU A 34 17.18 17.83 -15.48
CA GLU A 34 17.41 16.72 -16.41
C GLU A 34 17.88 15.44 -15.70
N ILE A 35 18.83 15.57 -14.75
CA ILE A 35 19.31 14.43 -13.94
C ILE A 35 18.16 13.85 -13.11
N ILE A 36 17.35 14.70 -12.48
CA ILE A 36 16.20 14.27 -11.68
C ILE A 36 15.21 13.51 -12.56
N SER A 37 14.81 14.07 -13.72
CA SER A 37 13.88 13.43 -14.65
C SER A 37 14.39 12.07 -15.10
N THR A 38 15.65 12.01 -15.56
CA THR A 38 16.29 10.79 -16.03
C THR A 38 16.40 9.74 -14.92
N SER A 39 16.75 10.15 -13.69
CA SER A 39 16.84 9.27 -12.53
C SER A 39 15.48 8.68 -12.15
N HIS A 40 14.41 9.47 -12.22
CA HIS A 40 13.05 9.00 -11.99
C HIS A 40 12.62 7.98 -13.05
N GLU A 41 12.84 8.27 -14.33
CA GLU A 41 12.53 7.36 -15.43
C GLU A 41 13.27 6.03 -15.29
N MET A 42 14.57 6.09 -15.03
CA MET A 42 15.41 4.91 -14.83
C MET A 42 15.00 4.10 -13.60
N SER A 43 14.61 4.77 -12.51
CA SER A 43 14.09 4.11 -11.31
C SER A 43 12.76 3.40 -11.58
N ARG A 44 11.87 4.04 -12.37
CA ARG A 44 10.59 3.45 -12.79
C ARG A 44 10.81 2.22 -13.68
N LEU A 45 11.70 2.29 -14.66
CA LEU A 45 12.07 1.15 -15.50
C LEU A 45 12.68 0.01 -14.70
N ASN A 46 13.58 0.33 -13.75
CA ASN A 46 14.15 -0.67 -12.86
C ASN A 46 13.07 -1.35 -11.99
N CYS A 47 12.11 -0.57 -11.46
CA CYS A 47 10.98 -1.12 -10.72
C CYS A 47 10.14 -2.08 -11.58
N ASN A 48 9.81 -1.70 -12.82
CA ASN A 48 9.08 -2.54 -13.76
C ASN A 48 9.80 -3.86 -14.07
N ILE A 49 11.14 -3.86 -14.12
CA ILE A 49 11.94 -5.08 -14.37
C ILE A 49 12.05 -5.94 -13.11
N GLN A 50 12.18 -5.32 -11.94
CA GLN A 50 12.33 -6.02 -10.67
C GLN A 50 11.01 -6.59 -10.17
N TRP A 51 9.88 -5.99 -10.55
CA TRP A 51 8.55 -6.38 -10.09
C TRP A 51 8.17 -7.83 -10.48
N PRO A 52 8.26 -8.27 -11.75
CA PRO A 52 8.01 -9.66 -12.12
C PRO A 52 8.99 -10.64 -11.46
N LYS A 53 10.26 -10.24 -11.29
CA LYS A 53 11.27 -11.07 -10.60
C LYS A 53 10.92 -11.25 -9.12
N ALA A 54 10.44 -10.19 -8.47
CA ALA A 54 9.98 -10.25 -7.09
C ALA A 54 8.71 -11.10 -6.97
N GLN A 55 7.77 -11.00 -7.90
CA GLN A 55 6.57 -11.85 -7.93
C GLN A 55 6.91 -13.32 -8.16
N SER A 56 7.79 -13.64 -9.12
CA SER A 56 8.25 -15.02 -9.35
C SER A 56 8.97 -15.59 -8.12
N ARG A 57 9.82 -14.79 -7.47
CA ARG A 57 10.45 -15.17 -6.21
C ARG A 57 9.42 -15.34 -5.10
N TRP A 58 8.42 -14.48 -5.02
CA TRP A 58 7.33 -14.60 -4.04
C TRP A 58 6.44 -15.83 -4.29
N LEU A 59 6.15 -16.19 -5.54
CA LEU A 59 5.42 -17.43 -5.84
C LEU A 59 6.22 -18.67 -5.43
N LYS A 60 7.54 -18.65 -5.63
CA LYS A 60 8.42 -19.76 -5.27
C LYS A 60 8.72 -19.84 -3.77
N GLU A 61 8.88 -18.69 -3.13
CA GLU A 61 9.40 -18.59 -1.76
C GLU A 61 8.34 -18.11 -0.76
N GLY A 62 7.17 -17.65 -1.19
CA GLY A 62 6.16 -16.98 -0.35
C GLY A 62 5.54 -17.89 0.70
N ASP A 63 5.43 -19.19 0.40
CA ASP A 63 5.06 -20.22 1.37
C ASP A 63 6.27 -20.99 1.92
N ALA A 64 7.43 -20.80 1.29
CA ALA A 64 8.67 -21.28 1.88
C ALA A 64 8.98 -20.37 3.08
N ASN A 65 9.06 -20.97 4.26
CA ASN A 65 9.36 -20.28 5.51
C ASN A 65 10.84 -19.81 5.54
N THR A 66 11.25 -18.99 4.57
CA THR A 66 12.64 -18.68 4.28
C THR A 66 13.23 -17.78 5.36
N LYS A 67 14.55 -17.87 5.52
CA LYS A 67 15.33 -17.00 6.42
C LYS A 67 15.09 -15.50 6.14
N TYR A 68 14.76 -15.15 4.91
CA TYR A 68 14.44 -13.77 4.53
C TYR A 68 13.14 -13.29 5.20
N PHE A 69 12.04 -14.03 5.07
CA PHE A 69 10.76 -13.64 5.68
C PHE A 69 10.80 -13.63 7.20
N HIS A 70 11.52 -14.57 7.82
CA HIS A 70 11.81 -14.53 9.25
C HIS A 70 12.55 -13.27 9.67
N ARG A 71 13.56 -12.83 8.90
CA ARG A 71 14.27 -11.58 9.18
C ARG A 71 13.35 -10.36 9.05
N CYS A 72 12.51 -10.32 8.01
CA CYS A 72 11.53 -9.25 7.84
C CYS A 72 10.51 -9.20 8.99
N ALA A 73 9.96 -10.36 9.39
CA ALA A 73 9.04 -10.48 10.51
C ALA A 73 9.70 -10.10 11.84
N ASN A 74 10.94 -10.54 12.09
CA ASN A 74 11.70 -10.19 13.30
C ASN A 74 12.06 -8.70 13.35
N LYS A 75 12.44 -8.10 12.22
CA LYS A 75 12.66 -6.66 12.11
C LYS A 75 11.38 -5.90 12.45
N ARG A 76 10.25 -6.26 11.82
CA ARG A 76 8.94 -5.66 12.13
C ARG A 76 8.55 -5.84 13.60
N ARG A 77 8.79 -7.02 14.18
CA ARG A 77 8.54 -7.28 15.61
C ARG A 77 9.35 -6.33 16.50
N LYS A 78 10.63 -6.14 16.19
CA LYS A 78 11.53 -5.24 16.93
C LYS A 78 11.13 -3.77 16.76
N ASP A 79 10.82 -3.35 15.53
CA ASP A 79 10.44 -1.98 15.23
C ASP A 79 9.08 -1.62 15.87
N ASN A 80 8.17 -2.59 16.00
CA ASN A 80 6.85 -2.42 16.61
C ASN A 80 6.81 -2.79 18.10
N GLU A 81 7.94 -3.09 18.74
CA GLU A 81 7.98 -3.47 20.14
C GLU A 81 7.77 -2.25 21.04
N ILE A 82 6.69 -2.26 21.83
CA ILE A 82 6.41 -1.20 22.80
C ILE A 82 7.15 -1.53 24.10
N LEU A 83 8.36 -0.98 24.24
CA LEU A 83 9.23 -1.19 25.40
C LEU A 83 8.82 -0.39 26.64
N ARG A 84 8.10 0.72 26.45
CA ARG A 84 7.68 1.60 27.53
C ARG A 84 6.45 2.40 27.14
N LEU A 85 5.62 2.69 28.12
CA LEU A 85 4.49 3.62 28.01
C LEU A 85 4.63 4.74 29.03
N TYR A 86 4.18 5.93 28.67
CA TYR A 86 4.00 7.03 29.60
C TYR A 86 2.51 7.32 29.70
N MET A 87 1.96 7.17 30.90
CA MET A 87 0.53 7.39 31.15
C MET A 87 0.34 7.94 32.57
N ASN A 88 -0.52 8.94 32.73
CA ASN A 88 -0.82 9.59 34.02
C ASN A 88 0.44 10.06 34.78
N GLY A 89 1.43 10.60 34.05
CA GLY A 89 2.70 11.05 34.62
C GLY A 89 3.65 9.94 35.07
N ARG A 90 3.30 8.67 34.90
CA ARG A 90 4.13 7.52 35.26
C ARG A 90 4.70 6.84 34.02
N ARG A 91 5.97 6.43 34.12
CA ARG A 91 6.63 5.54 33.16
C ARG A 91 6.35 4.09 33.52
N ILE A 92 5.80 3.34 32.57
CA ILE A 92 5.48 1.92 32.68
C ILE A 92 6.46 1.16 31.77
N ILE A 93 7.12 0.15 32.33
CA ILE A 93 8.15 -0.65 31.63
C ILE A 93 7.84 -2.15 31.71
N GLU A 94 7.03 -2.57 32.69
CA GLU A 94 6.65 -3.97 32.85
C GLU A 94 5.70 -4.40 31.73
N ALA A 95 6.04 -5.49 31.03
CA ALA A 95 5.32 -5.93 29.83
C ALA A 95 3.84 -6.26 30.08
N ASN A 96 3.51 -6.85 31.23
CA ASN A 96 2.12 -7.16 31.59
C ASN A 96 1.34 -5.87 31.89
N GLU A 97 1.96 -4.94 32.63
CA GLU A 97 1.36 -3.63 32.91
C GLU A 97 1.14 -2.83 31.61
N ILE A 98 2.08 -2.87 30.66
CA ILE A 98 1.92 -2.27 29.32
C ILE A 98 0.69 -2.83 28.60
N LYS A 99 0.57 -4.16 28.52
CA LYS A 99 -0.56 -4.84 27.87
C LYS A 99 -1.89 -4.47 28.50
N ASP A 100 -1.97 -4.52 29.83
CA ASP A 100 -3.19 -4.21 30.57
C ASP A 100 -3.63 -2.76 30.38
N ASN A 101 -2.68 -1.82 30.38
CA ASN A 101 -3.00 -0.41 30.18
C ASN A 101 -3.44 -0.11 28.75
N ILE A 102 -2.80 -0.70 27.73
CA ILE A 102 -3.24 -0.60 26.34
C ILE A 102 -4.66 -1.15 26.18
N LEU A 103 -4.90 -2.35 26.72
CA LEU A 103 -6.21 -3.00 26.65
C LEU A 103 -7.29 -2.15 27.32
N LYS A 104 -7.02 -1.64 28.54
CA LYS A 104 -7.95 -0.76 29.27
C LYS A 104 -8.22 0.53 28.51
N HIS A 105 -7.18 1.17 27.97
CA HIS A 105 -7.30 2.41 27.21
C HIS A 105 -8.22 2.24 26.00
N PHE A 106 -7.94 1.26 25.15
CA PHE A 106 -8.74 1.04 23.95
C PHE A 106 -10.13 0.46 24.26
N ARG A 107 -10.25 -0.39 25.28
CA ARG A 107 -11.58 -0.82 25.75
C ARG A 107 -12.41 0.38 26.16
N PHE A 108 -11.87 1.30 26.94
CA PHE A 108 -12.59 2.50 27.32
C PHE A 108 -12.94 3.35 26.08
N GLN A 109 -11.98 3.60 25.19
CA GLN A 109 -12.19 4.43 24.00
C GLN A 109 -13.22 3.86 23.01
N TYR A 110 -13.26 2.54 22.86
CA TYR A 110 -14.19 1.85 21.96
C TYR A 110 -15.41 1.26 22.66
N LEU A 111 -15.52 1.40 23.98
CA LEU A 111 -16.78 1.17 24.65
C LEU A 111 -17.74 2.24 24.12
N ALA A 112 -18.85 1.81 23.52
CA ALA A 112 -19.93 2.72 23.18
C ALA A 112 -20.43 3.36 24.48
N HIS A 113 -19.96 4.57 24.79
CA HIS A 113 -20.45 5.34 25.92
C HIS A 113 -21.86 5.83 25.56
N GLY A 114 -22.86 5.11 26.05
CA GLY A 114 -24.28 5.47 25.93
C GLY A 114 -25.00 4.80 24.74
N VAL A 115 -26.32 4.96 24.75
CA VAL A 115 -27.16 4.70 23.58
C VAL A 115 -26.64 5.60 22.48
N ARG A 116 -26.11 5.05 21.38
CA ARG A 116 -25.80 5.82 20.18
C ARG A 116 -27.05 6.65 19.89
N ALA A 117 -26.95 7.97 20.04
CA ALA A 117 -28.09 8.85 19.81
C ALA A 117 -28.44 8.71 18.33
N ILE A 118 -29.38 7.81 18.02
CA ILE A 118 -29.98 7.73 16.71
C ILE A 118 -30.72 9.05 16.60
N PRO A 119 -30.28 9.95 15.71
CA PRO A 119 -30.88 11.26 15.63
C PRO A 119 -32.34 11.05 15.24
N LYS A 120 -33.25 11.28 16.19
CA LYS A 120 -34.68 11.29 15.93
C LYS A 120 -34.87 12.50 15.02
N ASN A 121 -35.27 12.28 13.76
CA ASN A 121 -35.43 13.28 12.70
C ASN A 121 -34.24 13.44 11.72
N ILE A 122 -33.37 12.45 11.55
CA ILE A 122 -32.60 12.36 10.30
C ILE A 122 -33.40 11.55 9.30
N GLU A 123 -33.86 12.22 8.25
CA GLU A 123 -34.26 11.57 7.01
C GLU A 123 -32.99 11.08 6.31
N PHE A 124 -32.72 9.78 6.44
CA PHE A 124 -31.72 9.16 5.58
C PHE A 124 -32.25 9.18 4.15
N LYS A 125 -31.41 9.62 3.21
CA LYS A 125 -31.70 9.40 1.79
C LYS A 125 -31.90 7.89 1.59
N ARG A 126 -33.11 7.53 1.18
CA ARG A 126 -33.42 6.17 0.76
C ARG A 126 -33.24 6.10 -0.74
N ILE A 127 -32.72 4.98 -1.19
CA ILE A 127 -32.78 4.63 -2.60
C ILE A 127 -34.24 4.54 -3.01
N GLU A 128 -34.56 5.10 -4.18
CA GLU A 128 -35.91 5.02 -4.74
C GLU A 128 -36.22 3.57 -5.12
N ASP A 129 -37.51 3.24 -5.17
CA ASP A 129 -37.94 1.86 -5.43
C ASP A 129 -37.44 1.33 -6.79
N GLU A 130 -37.27 2.22 -7.76
CA GLU A 130 -36.69 1.91 -9.08
C GLU A 130 -35.23 1.46 -8.98
N HIS A 131 -34.40 2.20 -8.24
CA HIS A 131 -33.01 1.82 -7.98
C HIS A 131 -32.90 0.55 -7.12
N ASN A 132 -33.84 0.34 -6.21
CA ASN A 132 -33.92 -0.90 -5.45
C ASN A 132 -34.08 -2.10 -6.39
N VAL A 133 -34.99 -2.00 -7.37
CA VAL A 133 -35.22 -3.06 -8.35
C VAL A 133 -33.96 -3.32 -9.18
N GLU A 134 -33.27 -2.28 -9.64
CA GLU A 134 -32.01 -2.41 -10.39
C GLU A 134 -30.91 -3.11 -9.55
N LEU A 135 -30.75 -2.76 -8.28
CA LEU A 135 -29.71 -3.31 -7.41
C LEU A 135 -29.90 -4.80 -7.05
N VAL A 136 -31.11 -5.35 -7.17
CA VAL A 136 -31.38 -6.79 -6.97
C VAL A 136 -31.53 -7.58 -8.27
N GLN A 137 -31.33 -6.95 -9.43
CA GLN A 137 -31.30 -7.70 -10.69
C GLN A 137 -30.06 -8.59 -10.79
N GLU A 138 -30.19 -9.68 -11.54
CA GLU A 138 -29.07 -10.53 -11.87
C GLU A 138 -28.15 -9.80 -12.86
N PHE A 139 -26.83 -9.98 -12.70
CA PHE A 139 -25.85 -9.41 -13.62
C PHE A 139 -25.97 -10.05 -15.00
N SER A 140 -25.97 -9.24 -16.04
CA SER A 140 -25.88 -9.73 -17.42
C SER A 140 -24.44 -10.08 -17.80
N GLU A 141 -24.27 -11.03 -18.73
CA GLU A 141 -22.95 -11.37 -19.29
C GLU A 141 -22.24 -10.14 -19.85
N VAL A 142 -22.99 -9.22 -20.46
CA VAL A 142 -22.45 -7.97 -21.03
C VAL A 142 -21.89 -7.05 -19.94
N GLU A 143 -22.60 -6.88 -18.82
CA GLU A 143 -22.11 -6.07 -17.70
C GLU A 143 -20.86 -6.69 -17.08
N VAL A 144 -20.85 -8.01 -16.88
CA VAL A 144 -19.68 -8.72 -16.36
C VAL A 144 -18.49 -8.58 -17.33
N ALA A 145 -18.72 -8.71 -18.64
CA ALA A 145 -17.69 -8.53 -19.65
C ALA A 145 -17.11 -7.10 -19.62
N ILE A 146 -17.95 -6.06 -19.51
CA ILE A 146 -17.44 -4.68 -19.40
C ILE A 146 -16.49 -4.55 -18.22
N VAL A 147 -16.91 -5.03 -17.03
CA VAL A 147 -16.09 -4.95 -15.81
C VAL A 147 -14.78 -5.73 -15.96
N VAL A 148 -14.83 -6.93 -16.52
CA VAL A 148 -13.64 -7.76 -16.74
C VAL A 148 -12.65 -7.04 -17.64
N TRP A 149 -13.09 -6.41 -18.72
CA TRP A 149 -12.20 -5.73 -19.68
C TRP A 149 -11.68 -4.38 -19.18
N GLU A 150 -12.46 -3.63 -18.40
CA GLU A 150 -12.01 -2.39 -17.76
C GLU A 150 -10.98 -2.63 -16.65
N TYR A 151 -10.97 -3.83 -16.05
CA TYR A 151 -10.05 -4.15 -14.97
C TYR A 151 -8.62 -4.39 -15.46
N ASP A 152 -7.63 -3.96 -14.68
CA ASP A 152 -6.21 -4.15 -15.00
C ASP A 152 -5.81 -5.62 -14.87
N SER A 153 -5.33 -6.20 -15.97
CA SER A 153 -4.89 -7.60 -16.07
C SER A 153 -3.75 -7.95 -15.11
N ASN A 154 -2.91 -6.97 -14.75
CA ASN A 154 -1.69 -7.16 -13.95
C ASN A 154 -1.87 -6.97 -12.43
N LYS A 155 -3.11 -6.92 -11.95
CA LYS A 155 -3.38 -6.89 -10.51
C LYS A 155 -2.99 -8.22 -9.86
N SER A 156 -2.45 -8.13 -8.64
CA SER A 156 -2.06 -9.32 -7.89
C SER A 156 -3.26 -10.26 -7.72
N PRO A 157 -3.12 -11.56 -8.04
CA PRO A 157 -4.18 -12.53 -7.86
C PRO A 157 -4.53 -12.68 -6.37
N GLY A 158 -5.79 -13.01 -6.08
CA GLY A 158 -6.25 -13.33 -4.72
C GLY A 158 -5.68 -14.66 -4.21
N SER A 159 -6.26 -15.19 -3.13
CA SER A 159 -5.92 -16.54 -2.60
C SER A 159 -6.06 -17.65 -3.64
N ASP A 160 -6.91 -17.41 -4.66
CA ASP A 160 -7.30 -18.39 -5.65
C ASP A 160 -6.34 -18.44 -6.86
N VAL A 161 -5.27 -17.63 -6.84
CA VAL A 161 -4.15 -17.60 -7.82
C VAL A 161 -4.55 -17.19 -9.25
N VAL A 162 -5.83 -16.99 -9.55
CA VAL A 162 -6.32 -16.51 -10.85
C VAL A 162 -6.29 -14.97 -10.92
N ASN A 163 -5.68 -14.42 -11.98
CA ASN A 163 -5.71 -12.99 -12.28
C ASN A 163 -6.70 -12.68 -13.42
N PHE A 164 -7.00 -11.40 -13.66
CA PHE A 164 -7.91 -10.99 -14.73
C PHE A 164 -7.35 -11.26 -16.13
N GLU A 165 -6.04 -11.45 -16.29
CA GLU A 165 -5.45 -11.88 -17.56
C GLU A 165 -5.94 -13.26 -17.96
N PHE A 166 -5.94 -14.22 -17.03
CA PHE A 166 -6.50 -15.55 -17.23
C PHE A 166 -8.00 -15.48 -17.56
N VAL A 167 -8.78 -14.70 -16.78
CA VAL A 167 -10.23 -14.60 -17.02
C VAL A 167 -10.55 -14.04 -18.41
N LYS A 168 -9.76 -13.07 -18.89
CA LYS A 168 -9.90 -12.51 -20.24
C LYS A 168 -9.50 -13.51 -21.32
N GLU A 169 -8.42 -14.27 -21.11
CA GLU A 169 -7.93 -15.26 -22.07
C GLU A 169 -8.91 -16.42 -22.26
N PHE A 170 -9.53 -16.88 -21.17
CA PHE A 170 -10.43 -18.03 -21.16
C PHE A 170 -11.92 -17.63 -21.03
N TRP A 171 -12.28 -16.39 -21.38
CA TRP A 171 -13.64 -15.87 -21.19
C TRP A 171 -14.71 -16.75 -21.83
N GLU A 172 -14.50 -17.21 -23.07
CA GLU A 172 -15.45 -18.05 -23.80
C GLU A 172 -15.66 -19.44 -23.17
N GLU A 173 -14.77 -19.86 -22.27
CA GLU A 173 -14.83 -21.15 -21.56
C GLU A 173 -15.40 -21.00 -20.14
N ILE A 174 -15.39 -19.78 -19.59
CA ILE A 174 -15.77 -19.46 -18.20
C ILE A 174 -17.17 -18.82 -18.10
N LYS A 175 -17.57 -18.06 -19.12
CA LYS A 175 -18.82 -17.28 -19.13
C LYS A 175 -20.09 -18.11 -19.17
#